data_AF-A0A832YP15-F1
#
_entry.id   AF-A0A832YP15-F1
#
_cell.length_a   1.000
_cell.length_b   1.000
_cell.length_c   1.000
_cell.angle_alpha   90.00
_cell.angle_beta   90.00
_cell.angle_gamma   90.00
#
_symmetry.space_group_name_H-M   'P 1'
#
loop_
_entity.id
_entity.type
_entity.pdbx_description
1 polymer ?
#
loop_
_entity_poly.entity_id
_entity_poly.type
_entity_poly.pdbx_seq_one_letter_code
_entity_poly.pdbx_strand_id
1 'polypeptide(L)' 'MSNNIRTTVKIADNTGHTTLQLTKEETIQRLTSQPNTWVFADNRLVDGEFLANADWANVGTILMPNALVGGI' A
#
# COMPACT_ATOMS: atom_id res chain seq x y z
N MET A 1 1.39 -21.39 3.56
CA MET A 1 -0.04 -21.03 3.44
C MET A 1 -0.09 -19.64 2.87
N SER A 2 -0.48 -19.48 1.60
CA SER A 2 -0.71 -18.16 1.02
C SER A 2 -1.98 -17.60 1.66
N ASN A 3 -1.83 -16.60 2.50
CA ASN A 3 -2.95 -16.00 3.21
C ASN A 3 -3.74 -15.16 2.20
N ASN A 4 -4.89 -15.66 1.75
CA ASN A 4 -5.76 -15.01 0.75
C ASN A 4 -6.50 -13.77 1.29
N ILE A 5 -6.11 -13.26 2.47
CA ILE A 5 -6.69 -12.06 3.07
C ILE A 5 -6.38 -10.88 2.17
N ARG A 6 -7.44 -10.19 1.76
CA ARG A 6 -7.37 -8.98 0.95
C ARG A 6 -7.77 -7.79 1.80
N THR A 7 -7.03 -6.71 1.63
CA THR A 7 -7.40 -5.42 2.20
C THR A 7 -7.57 -4.38 1.10
N THR A 8 -8.26 -3.30 1.47
CA THR A 8 -8.40 -2.11 0.64
C THR A 8 -7.05 -1.40 0.53
N VAL A 9 -6.58 -1.26 -0.70
CA VAL A 9 -5.39 -0.47 -1.04
C VAL A 9 -5.82 0.66 -1.95
N LYS A 10 -5.57 1.90 -1.52
CA LYS A 10 -5.83 3.10 -2.31
C LYS A 10 -4.52 3.62 -2.87
N ILE A 11 -4.38 3.59 -4.18
CA ILE A 11 -3.19 4.04 -4.89
C ILE A 11 -3.54 5.37 -5.55
N ALA A 12 -2.77 6.42 -5.29
CA ALA A 12 -3.00 7.69 -5.97
C ALA A 12 -2.64 7.56 -7.45
N ASP A 13 -3.41 8.24 -8.30
CA ASP A 13 -3.18 8.30 -9.74
C ASP A 13 -3.83 9.58 -10.29
N ASN A 14 -3.81 9.75 -11.62
CA ASN A 14 -4.33 10.96 -12.29
C ASN A 14 -5.84 11.20 -12.10
N THR A 15 -6.61 10.20 -11.63
CA THR A 15 -8.03 10.31 -11.28
C THR A 15 -8.27 10.68 -9.82
N GLY A 16 -7.20 10.86 -9.04
CA GLY A 16 -7.21 11.07 -7.60
C GLY A 16 -6.70 9.83 -6.87
N HIS A 17 -7.43 8.71 -6.96
CA HIS A 17 -6.95 7.40 -6.51
C HIS A 17 -7.77 6.22 -7.05
N THR A 18 -7.07 5.15 -7.37
CA THR A 18 -7.62 3.83 -7.66
C THR A 18 -7.73 3.05 -6.36
N THR A 19 -8.88 2.43 -6.12
CA THR A 19 -9.11 1.55 -4.97
C THR A 19 -9.08 0.10 -5.44
N LEU A 20 -8.21 -0.72 -4.83
CA LEU A 20 -8.03 -2.13 -5.15
C LEU A 20 -8.20 -3.00 -3.90
N GLN A 21 -8.58 -4.27 -4.09
CA GLN A 21 -8.54 -5.29 -3.05
C GLN A 21 -7.32 -6.17 -3.31
N LEU A 22 -6.27 -6.03 -2.50
CA LEU A 22 -5.00 -6.71 -2.70
C LEU A 22 -4.63 -7.56 -1.50
N THR A 23 -3.99 -8.69 -1.81
CA THR A 23 -3.27 -9.51 -0.82
C THR A 23 -1.95 -8.84 -0.43
N LYS A 24 -1.38 -9.33 0.67
CA LYS A 24 -0.03 -8.93 1.12
C LYS A 24 1.01 -9.00 0.01
N GLU A 25 1.05 -10.14 -0.68
CA GLU A 25 2.04 -10.39 -1.73
C GLU A 25 1.85 -9.43 -2.92
N GLU A 26 0.61 -9.22 -3.38
CA GLU A 26 0.29 -8.29 -4.46
C GLU A 26 0.64 -6.83 -4.12
N THR A 27 0.49 -6.44 -2.85
CA THR A 27 0.88 -5.12 -2.36
C THR A 27 2.41 -4.98 -2.31
N ILE A 28 3.12 -5.94 -1.72
CA ILE A 28 4.59 -5.90 -1.63
C ILE A 28 5.21 -5.88 -3.04
N GLN A 29 4.70 -6.68 -3.96
CA GLN A 29 5.17 -6.68 -5.36
C GLN A 29 5.03 -5.30 -6.01
N ARG A 30 3.91 -4.60 -5.78
CA ARG A 30 3.72 -3.23 -6.31
C ARG A 30 4.71 -2.22 -5.74
N LEU A 31 5.12 -2.36 -4.48
CA LEU A 31 6.12 -1.50 -3.87
C LEU A 31 7.50 -1.71 -4.47
N THR A 32 7.86 -2.96 -4.74
CA THR A 32 9.12 -3.26 -5.44
C THR A 32 9.13 -2.74 -6.89
N SER A 33 7.98 -2.67 -7.56
CA SER A 33 7.88 -2.12 -8.92
C SER A 33 7.88 -0.60 -8.99
N GLN A 34 7.65 0.10 -7.87
CA GLN A 34 7.60 1.55 -7.79
C GLN A 34 8.52 2.04 -6.66
N PRO A 35 9.85 2.02 -6.87
CA PRO A 35 10.76 2.64 -5.93
C PRO A 35 10.36 4.11 -5.76
N ASN A 36 10.37 4.63 -4.53
CA ASN A 36 9.85 5.93 -4.11
C ASN A 36 8.34 6.06 -3.78
N THR A 37 7.55 4.99 -3.79
CA THR A 37 6.18 5.05 -3.26
C THR A 37 6.17 5.01 -1.73
N TRP A 38 5.55 6.00 -1.09
CA TRP A 38 5.26 5.95 0.35
C TRP A 38 4.07 5.05 0.62
N VAL A 39 4.08 4.36 1.76
CA VAL A 39 2.96 3.53 2.19
C VAL A 39 2.49 3.95 3.55
N PHE A 40 1.19 4.12 3.69
CA PHE A 40 0.56 4.35 4.97
C PHE A 40 -0.35 3.18 5.33
N ALA A 41 -0.24 2.72 6.56
CA ALA A 41 -1.17 1.81 7.20
C ALA A 41 -1.61 2.45 8.51
N ASP A 42 -2.91 2.45 8.79
CA ASP A 42 -3.46 3.09 10.01
C ASP A 42 -2.94 4.53 10.22
N ASN A 43 -2.95 5.32 9.14
CA ASN A 43 -2.49 6.72 9.14
C ASN A 43 -1.00 6.93 9.54
N ARG A 44 -0.18 5.87 9.54
CA ARG A 44 1.27 5.92 9.81
C ARG A 44 2.05 5.53 8.57
N LEU A 45 3.15 6.24 8.29
CA LEU A 45 4.10 5.83 7.27
C LEU A 45 4.79 4.54 7.71
N VAL A 46 4.76 3.52 6.85
CA VAL A 46 5.33 2.20 7.10
C VAL A 46 6.20 1.76 5.93
N ASP A 47 7.16 0.90 6.21
CA ASP A 47 8.03 0.29 5.21
C ASP A 47 7.55 -1.13 4.82
N GLY A 48 8.24 -1.73 3.84
CA GLY A 48 7.91 -3.06 3.34
C GLY A 48 8.10 -4.19 4.37
N GLU A 49 9.03 -4.05 5.31
CA GLU A 49 9.28 -5.03 6.37
C GLU A 49 8.14 -5.01 7.39
N PHE A 50 7.65 -3.82 7.77
CA PHE A 50 6.44 -3.70 8.58
C PHE A 50 5.25 -4.40 7.90
N LEU A 51 4.99 -4.11 6.62
CA LEU A 51 3.88 -4.73 5.88
C LEU A 51 4.01 -6.24 5.75
N ALA A 52 5.24 -6.77 5.65
CA ALA A 52 5.50 -8.20 5.60
C ALA A 52 5.09 -8.92 6.90
N ASN A 53 5.21 -8.23 8.04
CA ASN A 53 4.93 -8.73 9.38
C ASN A 53 3.59 -8.28 9.97
N ALA A 54 2.91 -7.32 9.34
CA ALA A 54 1.62 -6.80 9.80
C ALA A 54 0.52 -7.88 9.77
N ASP A 55 -0.49 -7.72 10.63
CA ASP A 55 -1.71 -8.51 10.57
C ASP A 55 -2.69 -7.94 9.55
N TRP A 56 -2.73 -8.54 8.36
CA TRP A 56 -3.56 -8.09 7.25
C TRP A 56 -5.07 -8.24 7.49
N ALA A 57 -5.49 -9.00 8.50
CA ALA A 57 -6.89 -9.03 8.90
C ALA A 57 -7.32 -7.72 9.60
N ASN A 58 -6.37 -7.01 10.22
CA ASN A 58 -6.62 -5.83 11.06
C ASN A 58 -5.84 -4.58 10.63
N VAL A 59 -5.01 -4.66 9.58
CA VAL A 59 -4.17 -3.55 9.09
C VAL A 59 -4.97 -2.34 8.60
N GLY A 60 -6.28 -2.50 8.40
CA GLY A 60 -7.15 -1.47 7.88
C GLY A 60 -6.84 -1.13 6.42
N THR A 61 -7.07 0.11 6.02
CA THR A 61 -6.83 0.57 4.65
C THR A 61 -5.36 0.93 4.46
N ILE A 62 -4.75 0.40 3.41
CA ILE A 62 -3.42 0.82 2.95
C ILE A 62 -3.56 1.98 1.98
N LEU A 63 -2.77 3.04 2.18
CA LEU A 63 -2.68 4.16 1.25
C LEU A 63 -1.29 4.19 0.62
N MET A 64 -1.25 4.32 -0.70
CA MET A 64 -0.04 4.52 -1.49
C MET A 64 -0.20 5.84 -2.25
N PRO A 65 0.09 6.98 -1.60
CA PRO A 65 0.08 8.25 -2.29
C PRO A 65 1.19 8.28 -3.35
N ASN A 66 1.01 9.13 -4.36
CA ASN A 66 2.11 9.50 -5.24
C ASN A 66 3.19 10.11 -4.36
N ALA A 67 4.46 9.82 -4.66
CA ALA A 67 5.54 10.61 -4.08
C ALA A 67 5.16 12.08 -4.26
N LEU A 68 5.16 12.87 -3.18
CA LEU A 68 4.88 14.30 -3.26
C LEU A 68 5.91 14.90 -4.22
N VAL A 69 5.55 15.00 -5.50
CA VAL A 69 6.13 15.99 -6.39
C VAL A 69 5.61 17.31 -5.83
N GLY A 70 6.38 17.88 -4.88
CA GLY A 70 6.26 19.30 -4.58
C GLY A 70 6.22 20.01 -5.93
N GLY A 71 5.15 20.78 -6.15
CA GLY A 71 4.84 21.36 -7.45
C GLY A 71 6.06 21.99 -8.09
N ILE A 72 6.18 21.79 -9.40
CA ILE A 72 7.12 22.53 -10.25
C ILE A 72 7.01 24.04 -10.01
#